data_AF-A0A5B9E5R2-F1
#
_entry.id   AF-A0A5B9E5R2-F1
#
_cell.length_a   1.000
_cell.length_b   1.000
_cell.length_c   1.000
_cell.angle_alpha   90.00
_cell.angle_beta   90.00
_cell.angle_gamma   90.00
#
_symmetry.space_group_name_H-M   'P 1'
#
loop_
_entity.id
_entity.type
_entity.pdbx_description
1 polymer ?
#
loop_
_entity_poly.entity_id
_entity_poly.type
_entity_poly.pdbx_seq_one_letter_code
_entity_poly.pdbx_strand_id
1 'polypeptide(L)'
;MRKFAYLATALALTGCLALTACNNQDSNQQATTQVQKLTKPTNPNDTKAWGAYLTQLVRSNLQGMTAAQPYPYLVPAGDDDASKAGYQRQLENVQDTVARGVLPGNLLAFAGPDSSKTADLIVAAFQGAKPGSFKGVIVLFIGDKADEQRVETAVNPTGATVRFVQM
;
A
#
# COMPACT_ATOMS: atom_id res chain seq x y z
N MET A 1 50.33 -50.23 19.25
CA MET A 1 49.86 -51.53 19.78
C MET A 1 48.37 -51.63 19.45
N ARG A 2 47.97 -52.39 18.41
CA ARG A 2 47.39 -53.75 18.54
C ARG A 2 46.13 -53.68 19.44
N LYS A 3 44.88 -53.78 18.96
CA LYS A 3 44.23 -54.99 18.41
C LYS A 3 42.71 -54.73 18.21
N PHE A 4 42.11 -55.37 17.19
CA PHE A 4 40.85 -56.15 17.14
C PHE A 4 39.64 -55.62 17.99
N ALA A 5 38.38 -55.59 17.57
CA ALA A 5 37.64 -56.49 16.67
C ALA A 5 36.13 -56.31 16.95
N TYR A 6 35.26 -56.53 15.93
CA TYR A 6 33.91 -57.13 16.02
C TYR A 6 32.83 -56.36 16.86
N LEU A 7 31.51 -56.45 16.69
CA LEU A 7 30.55 -57.24 15.91
C LEU A 7 29.21 -56.45 16.07
N ALA A 8 28.59 -55.97 15.00
CA ALA A 8 27.24 -56.35 14.58
C ALA A 8 26.24 -56.78 15.68
N THR A 9 25.22 -55.94 15.94
CA THR A 9 23.87 -56.41 16.32
C THR A 9 22.83 -55.36 15.97
N ALA A 10 21.96 -55.71 15.03
CA ALA A 10 20.68 -55.08 14.81
C ALA A 10 19.72 -55.43 15.96
N LEU A 11 18.89 -54.47 16.40
CA LEU A 11 17.48 -54.74 16.70
C LEU A 11 16.73 -53.42 16.84
N ALA A 12 15.71 -53.25 16.01
CA ALA A 12 14.64 -52.28 16.20
C ALA A 12 13.92 -52.57 17.52
N LEU A 13 13.48 -51.54 18.25
CA LEU A 13 12.19 -51.50 18.95
C LEU A 13 11.91 -50.09 19.49
N THR A 14 10.92 -49.45 18.88
CA THR A 14 9.76 -48.80 19.51
C THR A 14 9.93 -48.11 20.88
N GLY A 15 9.76 -46.79 20.87
CA GLY A 15 8.76 -46.13 21.73
C GLY A 15 9.24 -45.42 23.00
N CYS A 16 8.82 -44.14 23.06
CA CYS A 16 8.69 -43.27 24.24
C CYS A 16 9.94 -42.57 24.78
N LEU A 17 10.18 -41.35 24.30
CA LEU A 17 10.64 -40.25 25.16
C LEU A 17 9.94 -38.95 24.72
N ALA A 18 8.91 -38.58 25.48
CA ALA A 18 8.45 -37.20 25.53
C ALA A 18 9.54 -36.37 26.20
N LEU A 19 10.17 -35.48 25.44
CA LEU A 19 11.06 -34.44 25.94
C LEU A 19 10.52 -33.10 25.46
N THR A 20 9.68 -32.49 26.30
CA THR A 20 9.50 -31.04 26.34
C THR A 20 10.84 -30.41 26.76
N ALA A 21 11.60 -29.92 25.79
CA ALA A 21 12.69 -28.99 26.03
C ALA A 21 12.78 -28.04 24.83
N CYS A 22 12.38 -26.80 25.08
CA CYS A 22 12.49 -25.69 24.16
C CYS A 22 13.92 -25.58 23.62
N ASN A 23 14.09 -25.65 22.30
CA ASN A 23 15.13 -24.87 21.66
C ASN A 23 14.70 -24.49 20.24
N ASN A 24 14.96 -23.23 19.91
CA ASN A 24 14.68 -22.60 18.63
C ASN A 24 15.46 -23.29 17.50
N GLN A 25 14.77 -23.86 16.52
CA GLN A 25 15.18 -23.81 15.10
C GLN A 25 14.08 -24.31 14.17
N ASP A 26 13.74 -23.44 13.23
CA ASP A 26 13.17 -23.67 11.90
C ASP A 26 12.00 -24.65 11.75
N SER A 27 10.82 -24.05 11.69
CA SER A 27 9.84 -24.42 10.68
C SER A 27 9.50 -23.17 9.89
N ASN A 28 10.33 -22.88 8.89
CA ASN A 28 10.02 -21.98 7.79
C ASN A 28 8.88 -22.59 6.95
N GLN A 29 7.71 -22.70 7.57
CA GLN A 29 6.46 -22.79 6.85
C GLN A 29 6.17 -21.36 6.41
N GLN A 30 6.65 -21.02 5.21
CA GLN A 30 5.99 -20.01 4.39
C GLN A 30 4.59 -20.54 4.09
N ALA A 31 3.71 -20.43 5.09
CA ALA A 31 2.31 -20.24 4.82
C ALA A 31 2.25 -18.97 3.98
N THR A 32 2.00 -19.13 2.69
CA THR A 32 1.43 -18.05 1.89
C THR A 32 0.07 -17.78 2.49
N THR A 33 0.04 -17.01 3.58
CA THR A 33 -1.17 -16.44 4.13
C THR A 33 -1.73 -15.59 3.00
N GLN A 34 -2.74 -16.12 2.30
CA GLN A 34 -3.52 -15.30 1.38
C GLN A 34 -4.06 -14.15 2.24
N VAL A 35 -3.49 -12.95 2.04
CA VAL A 35 -3.96 -11.75 2.73
C VAL A 35 -5.43 -11.61 2.36
N GLN A 36 -6.31 -11.83 3.32
CA GLN A 36 -7.75 -11.80 3.08
C GLN A 36 -8.10 -10.43 2.52
N LYS A 37 -8.75 -10.41 1.34
CA LYS A 37 -9.14 -9.16 0.71
C LYS A 37 -10.22 -8.49 1.57
N LEU A 38 -9.89 -7.35 2.18
CA LEU A 38 -10.83 -6.50 2.89
C LEU A 38 -11.90 -5.99 1.92
N THR A 39 -13.13 -5.87 2.41
CA THR A 39 -14.28 -5.32 1.69
C THR A 39 -14.35 -3.81 1.87
N LYS A 40 -14.82 -3.09 0.84
CA LYS A 40 -15.12 -1.65 0.92
C LYS A 40 -16.03 -1.36 2.12
N PRO A 41 -15.64 -0.48 3.05
CA PRO A 41 -16.51 -0.11 4.16
C PRO A 41 -17.75 0.64 3.68
N THR A 42 -18.86 0.48 4.41
CA THR A 42 -20.14 1.13 4.07
C THR A 42 -20.37 2.44 4.80
N ASN A 43 -19.78 2.61 5.99
CA ASN A 43 -19.84 3.86 6.76
C ASN A 43 -18.63 4.74 6.40
N PRO A 44 -18.81 5.89 5.72
CA PRO A 44 -17.70 6.80 5.36
C PRO A 44 -16.94 7.37 6.57
N ASN A 45 -17.56 7.35 7.76
CA ASN A 45 -16.97 7.86 9.00
C ASN A 45 -16.25 6.77 9.83
N ASP A 46 -16.22 5.52 9.38
CA ASP A 46 -15.41 4.47 10.02
C ASP A 46 -13.95 4.57 9.57
N THR A 47 -13.23 5.54 10.15
CA THR A 47 -11.84 5.83 9.81
C THR A 47 -10.93 4.60 9.95
N LYS A 48 -11.23 3.69 10.88
CA LYS A 48 -10.42 2.48 11.09
C LYS A 48 -10.62 1.48 9.95
N ALA A 49 -11.87 1.19 9.59
CA ALA A 49 -12.17 0.27 8.49
C ALA A 49 -11.64 0.83 7.16
N TRP A 50 -11.83 2.13 6.90
CA TRP A 50 -11.30 2.80 5.72
C TRP A 50 -9.77 2.80 5.69
N GLY A 51 -9.10 3.12 6.80
CA GLY A 51 -7.65 3.07 6.88
C GLY A 51 -7.09 1.69 6.54
N ALA A 52 -7.70 0.62 7.06
CA ALA A 52 -7.28 -0.76 6.77
C ALA A 52 -7.50 -1.12 5.30
N TYR A 53 -8.68 -0.85 4.76
CA TYR A 53 -9.05 -1.15 3.38
C TYR A 53 -8.13 -0.43 2.38
N LEU A 54 -7.98 0.89 2.52
CA LEU A 54 -7.16 1.70 1.62
C LEU A 54 -5.68 1.33 1.72
N THR A 55 -5.17 1.02 2.91
CA THR A 55 -3.79 0.54 3.08
C THR A 55 -3.56 -0.77 2.33
N GLN A 56 -4.52 -1.70 2.35
CA GLN A 56 -4.40 -2.94 1.59
C GLN A 56 -4.38 -2.69 0.08
N LEU A 57 -5.22 -1.78 -0.41
CA LEU A 57 -5.23 -1.39 -1.83
C LEU A 57 -3.90 -0.75 -2.24
N VAL A 58 -3.34 0.17 -1.44
CA VAL A 58 -2.02 0.76 -1.73
C VAL A 58 -0.93 -0.32 -1.77
N ARG A 59 -0.85 -1.19 -0.74
CA ARG A 59 0.16 -2.26 -0.68
C ARG A 59 0.08 -3.23 -1.85
N SER A 60 -1.12 -3.50 -2.34
CA SER A 60 -1.36 -4.39 -3.48
C SER A 60 -1.00 -3.73 -4.81
N ASN A 61 -0.67 -2.43 -4.83
CA ASN A 61 -0.46 -1.62 -6.02
C ASN A 61 0.87 -0.85 -6.02
N LEU A 62 1.92 -1.40 -5.39
CA LEU A 62 3.26 -0.79 -5.32
C LEU A 62 4.17 -1.13 -6.51
N GLN A 63 3.72 -1.94 -7.46
CA GLN A 63 4.53 -2.40 -8.58
C GLN A 63 5.05 -1.21 -9.39
N GLY A 64 6.34 -1.25 -9.75
CA GLY A 64 7.02 -0.18 -10.48
C GLY A 64 7.58 0.96 -9.60
N MET A 65 7.25 1.01 -8.31
CA MET A 65 7.92 1.90 -7.36
C MET A 65 9.29 1.33 -6.98
N THR A 66 10.29 2.19 -6.85
CA THR A 66 11.64 1.83 -6.37
C THR A 66 12.02 2.52 -5.06
N ALA A 67 11.28 3.58 -4.68
CA ALA A 67 11.41 4.20 -3.37
C ALA A 67 11.07 3.22 -2.23
N ALA A 68 11.55 3.50 -1.02
CA ALA A 68 11.35 2.63 0.14
C ALA A 68 9.89 2.48 0.57
N GLN A 69 9.07 3.50 0.31
CA GLN A 69 7.66 3.55 0.69
C GLN A 69 6.88 4.54 -0.20
N PRO A 70 5.57 4.33 -0.39
CA PRO A 70 4.72 5.31 -1.08
C PRO A 70 4.49 6.54 -0.20
N TYR A 71 4.03 7.63 -0.83
CA TYR A 71 3.51 8.81 -0.15
C TYR A 71 1.99 8.79 -0.17
N PRO A 72 1.32 8.35 0.92
CA PRO A 72 -0.13 8.32 0.98
C PRO A 72 -0.70 9.71 1.28
N TYR A 73 -1.68 10.11 0.48
CA TYR A 73 -2.54 11.25 0.74
C TYR A 73 -3.97 10.75 0.98
N LEU A 74 -4.37 10.72 2.26
CA LEU A 74 -5.71 10.34 2.68
C LEU A 74 -6.64 11.56 2.71
N VAL A 75 -7.72 11.51 1.94
CA VAL A 75 -8.72 12.58 1.84
C VAL A 75 -9.89 12.28 2.77
N PRO A 76 -10.24 13.19 3.70
CA PRO A 76 -11.37 12.99 4.60
C PRO A 76 -12.70 13.08 3.84
N ALA A 77 -13.68 12.27 4.25
CA ALA A 77 -15.00 12.25 3.63
C ALA A 77 -16.04 13.15 4.29
N GLY A 78 -15.84 13.55 5.55
CA GLY A 78 -16.80 14.36 6.29
C GLY A 78 -17.00 15.76 5.70
N ASP A 79 -18.11 16.38 6.10
CA ASP A 79 -18.48 17.76 5.72
C ASP A 79 -18.51 18.72 6.93
N ASP A 80 -18.17 18.22 8.11
CA ASP A 80 -17.94 19.03 9.29
C ASP A 80 -16.70 19.92 9.12
N ASP A 81 -16.59 20.95 9.96
CA ASP A 81 -15.52 21.95 9.85
C ASP A 81 -14.12 21.33 10.01
N ALA A 82 -13.96 20.29 10.83
CA ALA A 82 -12.69 19.62 11.01
C ALA A 82 -12.31 18.82 9.75
N SER A 83 -13.27 18.17 9.11
CA SER A 83 -13.08 17.46 7.84
C SER A 83 -12.74 18.42 6.70
N LYS A 84 -13.41 19.57 6.60
CA LYS A 84 -13.08 20.62 5.61
C LYS A 84 -11.69 21.19 5.83
N ALA A 85 -11.32 21.49 7.07
CA ALA A 85 -9.96 21.93 7.40
C ALA A 85 -8.91 20.84 7.10
N GLY A 86 -9.25 19.57 7.31
CA GLY A 86 -8.43 18.43 6.92
C GLY A 86 -8.21 18.36 5.41
N TYR A 87 -9.29 18.48 4.64
CA TYR A 87 -9.23 18.53 3.17
C TYR A 87 -8.33 19.68 2.69
N GLN A 88 -8.53 20.89 3.22
CA GLN A 88 -7.76 22.06 2.80
C GLN A 88 -6.27 21.91 3.09
N ARG A 89 -5.89 21.44 4.28
CA ARG A 89 -4.49 21.14 4.61
C ARG A 89 -3.89 20.09 3.67
N GLN A 90 -4.68 19.09 3.31
CA GLN A 90 -4.23 18.05 2.40
C GLN A 90 -4.03 18.58 0.98
N LEU A 91 -4.94 19.43 0.51
CA LEU A 91 -4.81 20.11 -0.77
C LEU A 91 -3.52 20.96 -0.81
N GLU A 92 -3.27 21.77 0.22
CA GLU A 92 -2.06 22.58 0.35
C GLU A 92 -0.78 21.72 0.35
N ASN A 93 -0.76 20.63 1.14
CA ASN A 93 0.37 19.70 1.18
C ASN A 93 0.70 19.10 -0.19
N VAL A 94 -0.34 18.77 -0.97
CA VAL A 94 -0.18 18.19 -2.31
C VAL A 94 0.24 19.27 -3.30
N GLN A 95 -0.35 20.47 -3.26
CA GLN A 95 0.05 21.61 -4.09
C GLN A 95 1.53 21.95 -3.90
N ASP A 96 1.98 22.01 -2.65
CA ASP A 96 3.39 22.21 -2.30
C ASP A 96 4.30 21.12 -2.87
N THR A 97 3.84 19.86 -2.83
CA THR A 97 4.58 18.73 -3.40
C THR A 97 4.64 18.82 -4.92
N VAL A 98 3.51 19.12 -5.57
CA VAL A 98 3.40 19.28 -7.02
C VAL A 98 4.25 20.44 -7.53
N ALA A 99 4.26 21.57 -6.83
CA ALA A 99 5.05 22.75 -7.17
C ALA A 99 6.56 22.46 -7.17
N ARG A 100 7.02 21.63 -6.23
CA ARG A 100 8.42 21.17 -6.14
C ARG A 100 8.75 20.07 -7.15
N GLY A 101 7.76 19.32 -7.62
CA GLY A 101 7.95 18.12 -8.43
C GLY A 101 8.39 16.92 -7.58
N VAL A 102 8.39 15.74 -8.19
CA VAL A 102 8.69 14.48 -7.50
C VAL A 102 9.67 13.66 -8.32
N LEU A 103 10.66 13.06 -7.65
CA LEU A 103 11.71 12.29 -8.31
C LEU A 103 11.18 10.96 -8.87
N PRO A 104 11.74 10.46 -9.99
CA PRO A 104 11.39 9.16 -10.54
C PRO A 104 11.49 8.02 -9.51
N GLY A 105 10.66 6.98 -9.66
CA GLY A 105 10.63 5.81 -8.78
C GLY A 105 9.75 5.96 -7.54
N ASN A 106 9.21 7.16 -7.30
CA ASN A 106 8.25 7.41 -6.22
C ASN A 106 6.82 7.09 -6.65
N LEU A 107 5.97 6.83 -5.66
CA LEU A 107 4.53 6.64 -5.82
C LEU A 107 3.78 7.59 -4.89
N LEU A 108 2.88 8.41 -5.43
CA LEU A 108 1.90 9.17 -4.67
C LEU A 108 0.56 8.42 -4.70
N ALA A 109 0.03 8.07 -3.54
CA ALA A 109 -1.23 7.32 -3.42
C ALA A 109 -2.33 8.23 -2.89
N PHE A 110 -3.31 8.55 -3.72
CA PHE A 110 -4.48 9.35 -3.36
C PHE A 110 -5.67 8.45 -3.12
N ALA A 111 -6.27 8.56 -1.94
CA ALA A 111 -7.40 7.74 -1.55
C ALA A 111 -8.26 8.46 -0.49
N GLY A 112 -9.52 8.10 -0.38
CA GLY A 112 -10.44 8.58 0.64
C GLY A 112 -11.77 7.84 0.55
N PRO A 113 -12.64 7.91 1.57
CA PRO A 113 -13.95 7.26 1.52
C PRO A 113 -14.88 7.82 0.42
N ASP A 114 -14.62 9.06 -0.01
CA ASP A 114 -15.33 9.74 -1.09
C ASP A 114 -14.40 9.90 -2.30
N SER A 115 -14.74 9.20 -3.39
CA SER A 115 -13.99 9.23 -4.64
C SER A 115 -14.01 10.62 -5.28
N SER A 116 -15.18 11.26 -5.30
CA SER A 116 -15.36 12.57 -5.93
C SER A 116 -14.50 13.63 -5.26
N LYS A 117 -14.50 13.69 -3.92
CA LYS A 117 -13.64 14.59 -3.15
C LYS A 117 -12.16 14.30 -3.37
N THR A 118 -11.78 13.01 -3.44
CA THR A 118 -10.40 12.63 -3.70
C THR A 118 -9.92 13.11 -5.07
N ALA A 119 -10.73 12.91 -6.09
CA ALA A 119 -10.41 13.35 -7.44
C ALA A 119 -10.48 14.89 -7.59
N ASP A 120 -11.36 15.59 -6.88
CA ASP A 120 -11.36 17.05 -6.83
C ASP A 120 -10.05 17.59 -6.25
N LEU A 121 -9.54 16.96 -5.19
CA LEU A 121 -8.26 17.31 -4.60
C LEU A 121 -7.12 17.11 -5.60
N ILE A 122 -7.08 15.99 -6.31
CA ILE A 122 -6.04 15.74 -7.33
C ILE A 122 -6.13 16.78 -8.45
N VAL A 123 -7.33 17.01 -9.01
CA VAL A 123 -7.53 17.98 -10.09
C VAL A 123 -7.07 19.36 -9.65
N ALA A 124 -7.48 19.82 -8.46
CA ALA A 124 -7.09 21.13 -7.93
C ALA A 124 -5.59 21.22 -7.62
N ALA A 125 -4.99 20.17 -7.07
CA ALA A 125 -3.58 20.18 -6.68
C ALA A 125 -2.62 20.15 -7.87
N PHE A 126 -3.03 19.49 -8.97
CA PHE A 126 -2.24 19.40 -10.20
C PHE A 126 -2.45 20.59 -11.15
N GLN A 127 -3.32 21.54 -10.81
CA GLN A 127 -3.40 22.81 -11.53
C GLN A 127 -2.05 23.53 -11.47
N GLY A 128 -1.51 23.87 -12.64
CA GLY A 128 -0.20 24.53 -12.74
C GLY A 128 1.01 23.61 -12.51
N ALA A 129 0.81 22.29 -12.43
CA ALA A 129 1.91 21.35 -12.39
C ALA A 129 2.80 21.52 -13.64
N LYS A 130 4.11 21.59 -13.45
CA LYS A 130 5.06 21.80 -14.55
C LYS A 130 5.07 20.57 -15.47
N PRO A 131 5.00 20.74 -16.81
CA PRO A 131 5.06 19.61 -17.72
C PRO A 131 6.33 18.77 -17.51
N GLY A 132 6.17 17.45 -17.42
CA GLY A 132 7.28 16.52 -17.21
C GLY A 132 7.91 16.49 -15.81
N SER A 133 7.37 17.22 -14.81
CA SER A 133 7.94 17.23 -13.44
C SER A 133 7.74 15.93 -12.65
N PHE A 134 7.03 14.96 -13.21
CA PHE A 134 6.71 13.67 -12.60
C PHE A 134 7.11 12.48 -13.50
N LYS A 135 8.02 12.65 -14.45
CA LYS A 135 8.49 11.54 -15.28
C LYS A 135 9.00 10.38 -14.41
N GLY A 136 8.47 9.18 -14.64
CA GLY A 136 8.82 7.99 -13.86
C GLY A 136 8.23 7.96 -12.45
N VAL A 137 7.30 8.87 -12.11
CA VAL A 137 6.49 8.83 -10.88
C VAL A 137 5.18 8.13 -11.17
N ILE A 138 4.69 7.35 -10.21
CA ILE A 138 3.36 6.75 -10.26
C ILE A 138 2.40 7.62 -9.44
N VAL A 139 1.29 8.05 -10.05
CA VAL A 139 0.16 8.64 -9.34
C VAL A 139 -0.93 7.59 -9.27
N LEU A 140 -1.08 6.98 -8.09
CA LEU A 140 -2.10 5.98 -7.79
C LEU A 140 -3.36 6.69 -7.29
N PHE A 141 -4.44 6.61 -8.05
CA PHE A 141 -5.77 7.06 -7.66
C PHE A 141 -6.63 5.85 -7.29
N ILE A 142 -7.06 5.80 -6.02
CA ILE A 142 -8.01 4.80 -5.51
C ILE A 142 -9.36 5.50 -5.39
N GLY A 143 -10.32 5.10 -6.22
CA GLY A 143 -11.63 5.73 -6.30
C GLY A 143 -12.59 4.96 -7.20
N ASP A 144 -13.59 5.65 -7.71
CA ASP A 144 -14.62 5.10 -8.58
C ASP A 144 -14.31 5.39 -10.05
N LYS A 145 -14.70 4.48 -10.94
CA LYS A 145 -14.46 4.57 -12.39
C LYS A 145 -14.96 5.88 -13.02
N ALA A 146 -16.01 6.48 -12.45
CA ALA A 146 -16.57 7.74 -12.91
C ALA A 146 -15.59 8.93 -12.81
N ASP A 147 -14.61 8.86 -11.90
CA ASP A 147 -13.64 9.93 -11.64
C ASP A 147 -12.29 9.72 -12.32
N GLU A 148 -12.04 8.55 -12.90
CA GLU A 148 -10.73 8.20 -13.47
C GLU A 148 -10.30 9.18 -14.57
N GLN A 149 -11.18 9.44 -15.54
CA GLN A 149 -10.83 10.24 -16.72
C GLN A 149 -10.41 11.67 -16.35
N ARG A 150 -11.08 12.29 -15.38
CA ARG A 150 -10.76 13.66 -14.95
C ARG A 150 -9.45 13.72 -14.18
N VAL A 151 -9.16 12.71 -13.36
CA VAL A 151 -7.86 12.57 -12.68
C VAL A 151 -6.74 12.38 -13.69
N GLU A 152 -6.93 11.46 -14.63
CA GLU A 152 -5.94 11.19 -15.68
C GLU A 152 -5.64 12.45 -16.50
N THR A 153 -6.68 13.17 -16.91
CA THR A 153 -6.54 14.42 -17.68
C THR A 153 -5.73 15.48 -16.92
N ALA A 154 -5.96 15.64 -15.62
CA ALA A 154 -5.23 16.61 -14.81
C ALA A 154 -3.75 16.24 -14.60
N VAL A 155 -3.46 14.94 -14.49
CA VAL A 155 -2.12 14.45 -14.12
C VAL A 155 -1.23 14.21 -15.34
N ASN A 156 -1.77 13.75 -16.47
CA ASN A 156 -1.00 13.36 -17.66
C ASN A 156 0.02 14.42 -18.16
N PRO A 157 -0.24 15.74 -18.13
CA PRO A 157 0.74 16.75 -18.53
C PRO A 157 2.07 16.69 -17.75
N THR A 158 2.04 16.18 -16.51
CA THR A 158 3.24 16.04 -15.67
C THR A 158 4.17 14.91 -16.11
N GLY A 159 3.70 14.01 -16.99
CA GLY A 159 4.44 12.82 -17.41
C GLY A 159 4.46 11.68 -16.38
N ALA A 160 3.65 11.76 -15.32
CA ALA A 160 3.44 10.66 -14.40
C ALA A 160 2.73 9.48 -15.09
N THR A 161 2.94 8.26 -14.56
CA THR A 161 2.07 7.13 -14.85
C THR A 161 0.86 7.19 -13.92
N VAL A 162 -0.33 7.44 -14.48
CA VAL A 162 -1.58 7.38 -13.71
C VAL A 162 -2.00 5.92 -13.57
N ARG A 163 -2.26 5.49 -12.34
CA ARG A 163 -2.77 4.15 -12.03
C ARG A 163 -4.10 4.29 -11.32
N PHE A 164 -5.16 3.80 -11.94
CA PHE A 164 -6.47 3.71 -11.33
C PHE A 164 -6.67 2.37 -10.62
N VAL A 165 -7.29 2.42 -9.43
CA VAL A 165 -7.75 1.24 -8.69
C VAL A 165 -9.18 1.50 -8.23
N GLN A 166 -10.09 0.61 -8.63
CA GLN A 166 -11.48 0.67 -8.19
C GLN A 166 -11.58 0.41 -6.68
N MET A 167 -12.27 1.33 -6.01
CA MET A 167 -12.57 1.30 -4.58
C MET A 167 -13.85 0.53 -4.26
#